data_AF-M0L735-F1
#
_entry.id   AF-M0L735-F1
#
_cell.length_a   1.000
_cell.length_b   1.000
_cell.length_c   1.000
_cell.angle_alpha   90.00
_cell.angle_beta   90.00
_cell.angle_gamma   90.00
#
_symmetry.space_group_name_H-M   'P 1'
#
loop_
_entity.id
_entity.type
_entity.pdbx_description
1 polymer ?
#
loop_
_entity_poly.entity_id
_entity_poly.type
_entity_poly.pdbx_seq_one_letter_code
_entity_poly.pdbx_strand_id
1 'polypeptide(L)' 'MGSLSALASGEVLPMEQEFKQGYRMHRVLSNLNRLDVDRLDSADRERVETARDLLEKVSLLTWPGDGAAADVHTDP' A
#
# COMPACT_ATOMS: atom_id res chain seq x y z
N MET A 1 31.77 3.54 -34.14
CA MET A 1 30.66 2.56 -34.21
C MET A 1 30.64 1.79 -32.89
N GLY A 2 30.09 2.38 -31.83
CA GLY A 2 30.00 1.76 -30.50
C GLY A 2 28.60 1.19 -30.32
N SER A 3 28.51 -0.11 -30.08
CA SER A 3 27.25 -0.83 -29.83
C SER A 3 26.46 -0.20 -28.69
N LEU A 4 25.18 0.07 -28.95
CA LEU A 4 24.17 0.35 -27.92
C LEU A 4 23.79 -0.98 -27.25
N SER A 5 24.63 -1.43 -26.32
CA SER A 5 24.24 -2.50 -25.39
C SER A 5 23.73 -1.90 -24.09
N ALA A 6 22.49 -2.26 -23.79
CA ALA A 6 21.86 -2.29 -22.47
C ALA A 6 21.62 -0.94 -21.77
N LEU A 7 20.35 -0.54 -21.76
CA LEU A 7 19.67 -0.34 -20.47
C LEU A 7 18.19 -0.67 -20.66
N ALA A 8 17.84 -1.93 -20.36
CA ALA A 8 16.51 -2.25 -19.88
C ALA A 8 16.36 -1.58 -18.51
N SER A 9 16.21 -0.25 -18.49
CA SER A 9 15.76 0.47 -17.31
C SER A 9 14.31 0.09 -17.15
N GLY A 10 14.06 -0.92 -16.31
CA GLY A 10 12.76 -1.14 -15.71
C GLY A 10 12.45 0.05 -14.82
N GLU A 11 12.06 1.17 -15.41
CA GLU A 11 11.33 2.22 -14.71
C GLU A 11 10.01 1.59 -14.30
N VAL A 12 9.98 1.08 -13.07
CA VAL A 12 8.73 0.70 -12.42
C VAL A 12 7.91 1.98 -12.40
N LEU A 13 6.86 2.01 -13.23
CA LEU A 13 6.00 3.18 -13.36
C LEU A 13 5.58 3.62 -11.95
N PRO A 14 5.64 4.92 -11.60
CA PRO A 14 5.37 5.40 -10.25
C PRO A 14 4.02 4.92 -9.71
N MET A 15 3.02 4.79 -10.58
CA MET A 15 1.70 4.23 -10.28
C MET A 15 1.75 2.76 -9.81
N GLU A 16 2.68 1.96 -10.35
CA GLU A 16 2.90 0.57 -9.96
C GLU A 16 3.59 0.45 -8.59
N GLN A 17 4.40 1.43 -8.20
CA GLN A 17 5.03 1.51 -6.88
C GLN A 17 3.99 1.82 -5.79
N GLU A 18 3.12 2.80 -6.05
CA GLU A 18 2.00 3.16 -5.17
C GLU A 18 1.02 2.00 -5.01
N PHE A 19 0.66 1.31 -6.10
CA PHE A 19 -0.19 0.12 -6.05
C PHE A 19 0.45 -1.02 -5.25
N LYS A 20 1.73 -1.32 -5.50
CA LYS A 20 2.48 -2.33 -4.73
C LYS A 20 2.62 -1.92 -3.26
N GLN A 21 2.69 -0.63 -2.94
CA GLN A 21 2.77 -0.12 -1.58
C GLN A 21 1.44 -0.27 -0.84
N GLY A 22 0.32 0.15 -1.45
CA GLY A 22 -1.02 -0.06 -0.90
C GLY A 22 -1.33 -1.54 -0.68
N TYR A 23 -0.97 -2.40 -1.63
CA TYR A 23 -1.09 -3.85 -1.49
C TYR A 23 -0.25 -4.42 -0.33
N ARG A 24 1.01 -3.98 -0.19
CA ARG A 24 1.89 -4.40 0.92
C ARG A 24 1.31 -4.00 2.27
N MET A 25 0.78 -2.79 2.39
CA MET A 25 0.14 -2.32 3.62
C MET A 25 -1.14 -3.09 3.95
N HIS A 26 -2.04 -3.27 2.97
CA HIS A 26 -3.27 -4.04 3.16
C HIS A 26 -2.97 -5.48 3.64
N ARG A 27 -1.91 -6.09 3.10
CA ARG A 27 -1.45 -7.42 3.53
C ARG A 27 -0.97 -7.45 4.98
N VAL A 28 -0.20 -6.44 5.41
CA VAL A 28 0.29 -6.34 6.80
C VAL A 28 -0.88 -6.16 7.77
N LEU A 29 -1.83 -5.28 7.47
CA LEU A 29 -3.06 -5.10 8.24
C LEU A 29 -3.86 -6.39 8.38
N SER A 30 -4.08 -7.09 7.27
CA SER A 30 -4.80 -8.37 7.27
C SER A 30 -4.13 -9.42 8.15
N ASN A 31 -2.79 -9.43 8.20
CA ASN A 31 -2.05 -10.34 9.06
C ASN A 31 -2.18 -9.96 10.53
N LEU A 32 -2.09 -8.67 10.87
CA LEU A 32 -2.26 -8.20 12.24
C LEU A 32 -3.67 -8.47 12.78
N ASN A 33 -4.71 -8.30 11.94
CA ASN A 33 -6.09 -8.54 12.35
C ASN A 33 -6.43 -10.03 12.57
N ARG A 34 -5.58 -10.93 12.08
CA ARG A 34 -5.68 -12.39 12.31
C ARG A 34 -4.94 -12.86 13.55
N LEU A 35 -4.16 -11.99 14.17
CA LEU A 35 -3.38 -12.35 15.33
C LEU A 35 -4.30 -12.53 16.54
N ASP A 36 -4.11 -13.63 17.27
CA ASP A 36 -4.83 -13.89 18.52
C ASP A 36 -4.24 -13.00 19.62
N VAL A 37 -4.74 -11.76 19.69
CA VAL A 37 -4.26 -10.73 20.63
C VAL A 37 -4.54 -11.07 22.09
N ASP A 38 -5.44 -12.01 22.36
CA ASP A 38 -5.77 -12.44 23.72
C ASP A 38 -4.72 -13.42 24.29
N ARG A 39 -3.84 -13.95 23.43
CA ARG A 39 -2.67 -14.76 23.85
C ARG A 39 -1.39 -13.95 24.05
N LEU A 40 -1.41 -12.67 23.71
CA LEU A 40 -0.25 -11.79 23.90
C LEU A 40 -0.20 -11.26 25.33
N ASP A 41 1.01 -10.94 25.80
CA ASP A 41 1.12 -10.11 26.99
C ASP A 41 0.59 -8.70 26.72
N SER A 42 0.36 -7.94 27.80
CA SER A 42 -0.26 -6.62 27.71
C SER A 42 0.55 -5.62 26.88
N ALA A 43 1.88 -5.68 26.93
CA ALA A 43 2.74 -4.79 26.16
C ALA A 43 2.72 -5.17 24.67
N ASP A 44 2.70 -6.45 24.36
CA ASP A 44 2.64 -6.97 23.00
C ASP A 44 1.28 -6.67 22.35
N ARG A 45 0.20 -6.79 23.12
CA ARG A 45 -1.15 -6.42 22.69
C ARG A 45 -1.26 -4.94 22.35
N GLU A 46 -0.79 -4.06 23.23
CA GLU A 46 -0.81 -2.60 23.02
C GLU A 46 -0.05 -2.21 21.73
N ARG A 47 1.11 -2.86 21.47
CA ARG A 47 1.87 -2.62 20.23
C ARG A 47 1.11 -3.05 18.99
N VAL A 48 0.41 -4.18 19.02
CA VAL A 48 -0.39 -4.66 17.88
C VAL A 48 -1.59 -3.75 17.64
N GLU A 49 -2.28 -3.32 18.69
CA GLU A 49 -3.42 -2.40 18.58
C GLU A 49 -2.98 -1.04 18.01
N THR A 50 -1.85 -0.50 18.50
CA THR A 50 -1.25 0.75 17.99
C THR A 50 -0.84 0.61 16.53
N ALA A 51 -0.18 -0.50 16.17
CA ALA A 51 0.24 -0.75 14.79
C ALA A 51 -0.96 -0.86 13.84
N ARG A 52 -2.06 -1.49 14.27
CA ARG A 52 -3.29 -1.60 13.48
C ARG A 52 -3.91 -0.23 13.21
N ASP A 53 -4.08 0.59 14.25
CA ASP A 53 -4.66 1.94 14.13
C ASP A 53 -3.83 2.85 13.20
N LEU A 54 -2.49 2.80 13.34
CA LEU A 54 -1.60 3.55 12.46
C LEU A 54 -1.69 3.08 11.00
N LEU A 55 -1.66 1.77 10.77
CA LEU A 55 -1.73 1.23 9.42
C LEU A 55 -3.09 1.46 8.78
N GLU A 56 -4.19 1.44 9.54
CA GLU A 56 -5.53 1.78 9.07
C GLU A 56 -5.58 3.24 8.60
N LYS A 57 -5.06 4.17 9.42
CA LYS A 57 -4.95 5.59 9.05
C LYS A 57 -4.12 5.82 7.79
N VAL A 58 -2.94 5.19 7.69
CA VAL A 58 -2.10 5.35 6.50
C VAL A 58 -2.76 4.68 5.28
N SER A 59 -3.49 3.57 5.46
CA SER A 59 -4.18 2.91 4.35
C SER A 59 -5.23 3.82 3.71
N LEU A 60 -5.96 4.60 4.50
CA LEU A 60 -6.92 5.59 4.02
C LEU A 60 -6.25 6.72 3.22
N LEU A 61 -5.02 7.09 3.58
CA LEU A 61 -4.26 8.15 2.90
C LEU A 61 -3.57 7.66 1.62
N THR A 62 -3.23 6.37 1.57
CA THR A 62 -2.56 5.73 0.42
C THR A 62 -3.53 5.05 -0.53
N TRP A 63 -4.79 4.88 -0.14
CA TRP A 63 -5.83 4.42 -1.04
C TRP A 63 -6.02 5.51 -2.09
N PRO A 64 -5.77 5.24 -3.39
CA PRO A 64 -6.18 6.16 -4.42
C PRO A 64 -7.70 6.16 -4.34
N GLY A 65 -8.25 7.18 -3.69
CA GLY A 65 -9.68 7.41 -3.69
C GLY A 65 -10.20 7.30 -5.11
N ASP A 66 -11.43 6.84 -5.23
CA ASP A 66 -12.28 6.70 -6.41
C ASP A 66 -12.44 8.02 -7.23
N GLY A 67 -11.51 8.97 -7.13
CA GLY A 67 -11.44 10.22 -7.88
C GLY A 67 -10.74 10.11 -9.23
N ALA A 68 -10.29 8.92 -9.64
CA ALA A 68 -9.76 8.68 -10.99
C ALA A 68 -10.82 8.16 -11.98
N ALA A 69 -12.10 8.14 -11.60
CA ALA A 69 -13.22 7.76 -12.47
C ALA A 69 -14.27 8.88 -12.63
N ALA A 70 -13.89 10.14 -12.39
CA ALA A 70 -14.73 11.31 -12.66
C ALA A 70 -14.19 12.17 -13.82
N ASP A 71 -13.29 11.65 -14.64
CA ASP A 71 -13.01 12.23 -15.96
C ASP A 71 -13.95 11.57 -16.99
N VAL A 72 -15.27 11.75 -16.78
CA VAL A 72 -16.21 11.66 -17.90
C VAL A 72 -15.92 12.87 -18.75
N HIS A 73 -14.96 12.71 -19.66
CA HIS A 73 -14.75 13.60 -20.78
C HIS A 73 -16.03 13.61 -21.61
N THR A 74 -16.97 14.47 -21.22
CA THR A 74 -18.04 14.91 -22.10
C THR A 74 -17.45 16.03 -22.92
N ASP A 75 -17.14 15.74 -24.18
CA ASP A 75 -16.90 16.73 -25.22
C ASP A 75 -17.39 16.14 -26.54
N PRO A 76 -18.04 16.89 -27.44
CA PRO A 76 -18.89 18.08 -27.30
C PRO A 76 -20.39 17.81 -27.60
#